data_AF-A0A8H2PG45-F1
#
_entry.id   AF-A0A8H2PG45-F1
#
_cell.length_a   1.000
_cell.length_b   1.000
_cell.length_c   1.000
_cell.angle_alpha   90.00
_cell.angle_beta   90.00
_cell.angle_gamma   90.00
#
_symmetry.space_group_name_H-M   'P 1'
#
loop_
_entity.id
_entity.type
_entity.pdbx_description
1 polymer ?
#
loop_
_entity_poly.entity_id
_entity_poly.type
_entity_poly.pdbx_seq_one_letter_code
_entity_poly.pdbx_strand_id
1 'polypeptide(L)'
;MPSSLLAPTGTSVAVRRTVRRDAEITRMTRYRGGTYSPTVDTVVFTDGTTARTDLIRLNPNIDAYSVDFQGVAPTRPSQYRPANWSAVPNVAARAFEAEVDWIIRNSYPTLGTVELSRRVRGAGHLSGDAHLAEHEAIAATQAAIWHFTNGLRLDNRPLNVPVAVTPEPGAITFEFDGEPQLGSYTVELTSDAAVSLVLQKSVDGATWRDVAASGLNVAAGYGRHRRGIGVGATASDSRPGRQHRGYRFYRLQVLADSGAFVDIEDVSFTLDGSGNYRNAERVVALYNHLVAGAEAARSLTVVPRLIADRAVVGDVVGPFRFEATDAAALTAVGGTLVDAAGEPITTPVVPGSDIYLRPLPGARRVTVTASVPAAQNGFGGRVITGVAHDSSLTPVALAVPTPTVIDFELTF
;
A
#
# COMPACT_ATOMS: atom_id res chain seq x y z
N MET A 1 36.31 -49.40 27.24
CA MET A 1 36.12 -48.02 26.75
C MET A 1 35.95 -48.07 25.24
N PRO A 2 34.95 -47.43 24.62
CA PRO A 2 34.00 -46.49 25.20
C PRO A 2 32.60 -47.09 25.39
N SER A 3 31.96 -46.70 26.48
CA SER A 3 30.52 -46.82 26.69
C SER A 3 29.82 -45.94 25.65
N SER A 4 28.98 -46.52 24.80
CA SER A 4 27.96 -45.76 24.09
C SER A 4 26.99 -45.21 25.12
N LEU A 5 27.13 -43.93 25.44
CA LEU A 5 26.08 -43.16 26.10
C LEU A 5 24.88 -43.21 25.17
N LEU A 6 23.90 -44.03 25.53
CA LEU A 6 22.53 -43.92 25.04
C LEU A 6 22.12 -42.46 25.21
N ALA A 7 21.96 -41.75 24.09
CA ALA A 7 21.25 -40.50 24.08
C ALA A 7 19.90 -40.74 24.78
N PRO A 8 19.47 -39.88 25.72
CA PRO A 8 18.15 -40.04 26.31
C PRO A 8 17.14 -40.02 25.15
N THR A 9 16.42 -41.13 24.97
CA THR A 9 15.22 -41.19 24.15
C THR A 9 14.18 -40.31 24.84
N GLY A 10 14.30 -39.00 24.65
CA GLY A 10 13.32 -38.04 25.10
C GLY A 10 12.00 -38.32 24.40
N THR A 11 10.91 -38.35 25.16
CA THR A 11 9.57 -38.39 24.58
C THR A 11 9.40 -37.15 23.70
N SER A 12 9.20 -37.35 22.40
CA SER A 12 9.07 -36.23 21.45
C SER A 12 7.77 -35.48 21.70
N VAL A 13 7.85 -34.15 21.87
CA VAL A 13 6.66 -33.31 21.98
C VAL A 13 6.11 -33.01 20.60
N ALA A 14 4.85 -33.39 20.35
CA ALA A 14 4.15 -33.02 19.12
C ALA A 14 3.43 -31.68 19.30
N VAL A 15 3.58 -30.78 18.33
CA VAL A 15 2.90 -29.47 18.31
C VAL A 15 1.95 -29.42 17.12
N ARG A 16 0.65 -29.27 17.39
CA ARG A 16 -0.36 -29.03 16.34
C ARG A 16 -0.88 -27.61 16.43
N ARG A 17 -0.74 -26.87 15.32
CA ARG A 17 -1.19 -25.48 15.19
C ARG A 17 -2.60 -25.40 14.59
N THR A 18 -3.48 -24.61 15.22
CA THR A 18 -4.81 -24.27 14.71
C THR A 18 -5.06 -22.77 14.87
N VAL A 19 -5.50 -22.11 13.79
CA VAL A 19 -5.87 -20.68 13.82
C VAL A 19 -7.33 -20.59 14.28
N ARG A 20 -7.63 -19.85 15.35
CA ARG A 20 -9.01 -19.67 15.83
C ARG A 20 -9.82 -18.84 14.83
N ARG A 21 -11.11 -19.17 14.70
CA ARG A 21 -12.08 -18.31 13.98
C ARG A 21 -12.44 -17.13 14.87
N ASP A 22 -12.57 -15.96 14.26
CA ASP A 22 -13.04 -14.77 14.96
C ASP A 22 -14.52 -14.96 15.33
N ALA A 23 -14.81 -14.88 16.63
CA ALA A 23 -16.14 -14.97 17.17
C ALA A 23 -16.52 -13.59 17.67
N GLU A 24 -17.57 -12.99 17.09
CA GLU A 24 -18.50 -12.03 17.75
C GLU A 24 -19.46 -11.35 16.77
N ILE A 25 -19.16 -11.29 15.46
CA ILE A 25 -20.06 -10.68 14.48
C ILE A 25 -21.14 -11.69 14.07
N THR A 26 -22.32 -11.61 14.66
CA THR A 26 -23.31 -12.68 14.45
C THR A 26 -23.99 -12.61 13.07
N ARG A 27 -24.33 -11.40 12.60
CA ARG A 27 -24.93 -11.15 11.27
C ARG A 27 -24.66 -9.72 10.82
N MET A 28 -24.42 -9.52 9.53
CA MET A 28 -24.26 -8.21 8.89
C MET A 28 -25.29 -8.04 7.77
N THR A 29 -25.70 -6.82 7.49
CA THR A 29 -26.59 -6.54 6.34
C THR A 29 -26.10 -5.32 5.59
N ARG A 30 -25.89 -5.47 4.28
CA ARG A 30 -25.70 -4.34 3.37
C ARG A 30 -27.07 -3.91 2.88
N TYR A 31 -27.57 -2.79 3.40
CA TYR A 31 -28.76 -2.17 2.84
C TYR A 31 -28.45 -1.60 1.46
N ARG A 32 -29.48 -1.50 0.59
CA ARG A 32 -29.39 -0.97 -0.79
C ARG A 32 -28.37 0.16 -0.84
N GLY A 33 -27.47 0.12 -1.83
CA GLY A 33 -26.52 1.19 -2.08
C GLY A 33 -27.23 2.54 -2.05
N GLY A 34 -27.04 3.28 -0.96
CA GLY A 34 -27.49 4.65 -0.88
C GLY A 34 -26.86 5.40 -2.04
N THR A 35 -27.60 6.37 -2.59
CA THR A 35 -27.08 7.41 -3.47
C THR A 35 -25.64 7.70 -3.05
N TYR A 36 -24.68 7.42 -3.94
CA TYR A 36 -23.24 7.48 -3.69
C TYR A 36 -22.89 8.37 -2.49
N SER A 37 -22.26 7.79 -1.47
CA SER A 37 -21.78 8.54 -0.32
C SER A 37 -21.06 9.82 -0.78
N PRO A 38 -21.13 10.95 -0.04
CA PRO A 38 -20.30 12.12 -0.33
C PRO A 38 -18.80 11.81 -0.36
N THR A 39 -18.41 10.58 0.00
CA THR A 39 -17.06 10.04 -0.04
C THR A 39 -16.62 9.47 -1.40
N VAL A 40 -17.48 9.49 -2.42
CA VAL A 40 -17.16 8.85 -3.70
C VAL A 40 -16.24 9.69 -4.56
N ASP A 41 -15.05 9.17 -4.76
CA ASP A 41 -14.07 9.67 -5.71
C ASP A 41 -13.94 8.72 -6.92
N THR A 42 -13.38 9.21 -8.03
CA THR A 42 -13.07 8.38 -9.19
C THR A 42 -11.57 8.27 -9.35
N VAL A 43 -11.07 7.04 -9.31
CA VAL A 43 -9.66 6.74 -9.55
C VAL A 43 -9.44 6.18 -10.95
N VAL A 44 -8.25 6.41 -11.49
CA VAL A 44 -7.76 5.92 -12.79
C VAL A 44 -6.62 4.94 -12.56
N PHE A 45 -6.66 3.79 -13.22
CA PHE A 45 -5.60 2.79 -13.18
C PHE A 45 -4.69 2.87 -14.40
N THR A 46 -3.51 2.25 -14.29
CA THR A 46 -2.49 2.22 -15.36
C THR A 46 -2.95 1.56 -16.66
N ASP A 47 -3.98 0.71 -16.63
CA ASP A 47 -4.60 0.11 -17.81
C ASP A 47 -5.67 1.01 -18.47
N GLY A 48 -5.87 2.22 -17.94
CA GLY A 48 -6.85 3.20 -18.39
C GLY A 48 -8.27 2.98 -17.86
N THR A 49 -8.51 1.89 -17.12
CA THR A 49 -9.81 1.68 -16.46
C THR A 49 -10.01 2.69 -15.33
N THR A 50 -11.27 2.97 -15.02
CA THR A 50 -11.63 3.90 -13.94
C THR A 50 -12.61 3.25 -12.97
N ALA A 51 -12.58 3.70 -11.72
CA ALA A 51 -13.44 3.16 -10.68
C ALA A 51 -13.93 4.23 -9.74
N ARG A 52 -15.21 4.14 -9.37
CA ARG A 52 -15.76 4.89 -8.25
C ARG A 52 -15.45 4.14 -6.96
N THR A 53 -14.77 4.79 -6.03
CA THR A 53 -14.41 4.21 -4.74
C THR A 53 -15.42 4.61 -3.69
N ASP A 54 -15.76 3.71 -2.77
CA ASP A 54 -16.73 3.97 -1.72
C ASP A 54 -16.36 3.19 -0.45
N LEU A 55 -16.75 3.72 0.71
CA LEU A 55 -16.65 3.02 1.98
C LEU A 55 -17.97 2.31 2.25
N ILE A 56 -17.97 0.98 2.16
CA ILE A 56 -19.18 0.18 2.30
C ILE A 56 -19.55 0.12 3.78
N ARG A 57 -20.75 0.59 4.13
CA ARG A 57 -21.29 0.47 5.49
C ARG A 57 -22.26 -0.71 5.60
N LEU A 58 -21.91 -1.67 6.45
CA LEU A 58 -22.77 -2.79 6.84
C LEU A 58 -23.45 -2.50 8.17
N ASN A 59 -24.72 -2.87 8.36
CA ASN A 59 -25.36 -2.84 9.67
C ASN A 59 -24.74 -3.94 10.58
N PRO A 60 -24.36 -3.67 11.84
CA PRO A 60 -24.62 -2.45 12.63
C PRO A 60 -23.48 -1.41 12.64
N ASN A 61 -23.24 -0.74 11.51
CA ASN A 61 -22.21 0.29 11.30
C ASN A 61 -20.76 -0.23 11.27
N ILE A 62 -20.56 -1.36 10.59
CA ILE A 62 -19.25 -1.89 10.27
C ILE A 62 -18.84 -1.35 8.90
N ASP A 63 -17.76 -0.58 8.87
CA ASP A 63 -17.16 -0.09 7.65
C ASP A 63 -16.34 -1.19 6.97
N ALA A 64 -16.36 -1.22 5.64
CA ALA A 64 -15.77 -2.27 4.85
C ALA A 64 -15.36 -1.77 3.45
N TYR A 65 -14.41 -2.47 2.84
CA TYR A 65 -13.95 -2.22 1.48
C TYR A 65 -14.25 -3.40 0.57
N SER A 66 -14.45 -3.14 -0.72
CA SER A 66 -14.58 -4.20 -1.72
C SER A 66 -13.25 -4.93 -1.87
N VAL A 67 -13.28 -6.27 -1.90
CA VAL A 67 -12.09 -7.09 -2.24
C VAL A 67 -12.16 -7.63 -3.67
N ASP A 68 -13.18 -7.25 -4.43
CA ASP A 68 -13.33 -7.66 -5.82
C ASP A 68 -13.83 -6.50 -6.68
N PHE A 69 -12.94 -6.00 -7.54
CA PHE A 69 -13.24 -4.95 -8.49
C PHE A 69 -14.39 -5.31 -9.46
N GLN A 70 -14.51 -6.57 -9.86
CA GLN A 70 -15.57 -7.03 -10.77
C GLN A 70 -16.85 -7.46 -10.04
N GLY A 71 -16.84 -7.42 -8.70
CA GLY A 71 -17.95 -7.88 -7.88
C GLY A 71 -19.19 -7.00 -8.03
N VAL A 72 -20.36 -7.63 -7.83
CA VAL A 72 -21.65 -6.94 -7.94
C VAL A 72 -22.08 -6.37 -6.58
N ALA A 73 -22.39 -5.07 -6.55
CA ALA A 73 -23.03 -4.45 -5.39
C ALA A 73 -24.52 -4.83 -5.31
N PRO A 74 -25.08 -5.09 -4.11
CA PRO A 74 -26.47 -5.47 -3.98
C PRO A 74 -27.42 -4.32 -4.28
N THR A 75 -28.48 -4.63 -5.03
CA THR A 75 -29.58 -3.69 -5.34
C THR A 75 -30.70 -3.71 -4.30
N ARG A 76 -30.67 -4.68 -3.38
CA ARG A 76 -31.64 -4.90 -2.30
C ARG A 76 -30.90 -5.22 -0.99
N PRO A 77 -31.52 -5.05 0.18
CA PRO A 77 -30.91 -5.46 1.45
C PRO A 77 -30.43 -6.91 1.38
N SER A 78 -29.12 -7.11 1.60
CA SER A 78 -28.46 -8.40 1.43
C SER A 78 -27.70 -8.76 2.68
N GLN A 79 -27.88 -10.00 3.14
CA GLN A 79 -27.22 -10.50 4.34
C GLN A 79 -25.78 -10.92 4.03
N TYR A 80 -24.89 -10.55 4.94
CA TYR A 80 -23.48 -10.91 4.95
C TYR A 80 -23.18 -11.68 6.23
N ARG A 81 -22.35 -12.71 6.11
CA ARG A 81 -21.79 -13.45 7.24
C ARG A 81 -20.30 -13.15 7.35
N PRO A 82 -19.73 -13.04 8.55
CA PRO A 82 -18.29 -12.98 8.68
C PRO A 82 -17.66 -14.32 8.28
N ALA A 83 -16.46 -14.25 7.74
CA ALA A 83 -15.63 -15.37 7.37
C ALA A 83 -14.16 -15.00 7.45
N ASN A 84 -13.30 -16.00 7.48
CA ASN A 84 -11.85 -15.81 7.34
C ASN A 84 -11.51 -15.40 5.90
N TRP A 85 -10.34 -14.79 5.69
CA TRP A 85 -9.84 -14.43 4.36
C TRP A 85 -9.80 -15.60 3.36
N SER A 86 -9.58 -16.82 3.84
CA SER A 86 -9.60 -18.03 3.02
C SER A 86 -10.96 -18.33 2.36
N ALA A 87 -12.04 -17.67 2.80
CA ALA A 87 -13.37 -17.77 2.19
C ALA A 87 -13.59 -16.79 1.02
N VAL A 88 -12.69 -15.83 0.79
CA VAL A 88 -12.77 -14.91 -0.37
C VAL A 88 -12.81 -15.74 -1.66
N PRO A 89 -13.81 -15.60 -2.55
CA PRO A 89 -13.92 -16.45 -3.75
C PRO A 89 -12.72 -16.35 -4.69
N ASN A 90 -12.16 -15.15 -4.85
CA ASN A 90 -10.98 -14.93 -5.68
C ASN A 90 -9.75 -15.61 -5.04
N VAL A 91 -9.30 -16.72 -5.65
CA VAL A 91 -8.17 -17.52 -5.16
C VAL A 91 -6.87 -16.74 -5.17
N ALA A 92 -6.65 -15.87 -6.16
CA ALA A 92 -5.43 -15.05 -6.23
C ALA A 92 -5.36 -14.06 -5.06
N ALA A 93 -6.49 -13.45 -4.69
CA ALA A 93 -6.57 -12.53 -3.55
C ALA A 93 -6.25 -13.19 -2.20
N ARG A 94 -6.47 -14.51 -2.05
CA ARG A 94 -6.20 -15.23 -0.79
C ARG A 94 -4.74 -15.23 -0.37
N ALA A 95 -3.81 -14.98 -1.30
CA ALA A 95 -2.39 -14.91 -1.01
C ALA A 95 -1.95 -13.61 -0.31
N PHE A 96 -2.84 -12.62 -0.19
CA PHE A 96 -2.51 -11.26 0.23
C PHE A 96 -3.21 -10.81 1.53
N GLU A 97 -3.54 -11.73 2.44
CA GLU A 97 -4.20 -11.38 3.72
C GLU A 97 -3.36 -10.41 4.56
N ALA A 98 -2.04 -10.63 4.62
CA ALA A 98 -1.14 -9.82 5.45
C ALA A 98 -1.03 -8.38 4.94
N GLU A 99 -0.98 -8.22 3.61
CA GLU A 99 -0.96 -6.92 2.93
C GLU A 99 -2.27 -6.17 3.16
N VAL A 100 -3.41 -6.84 3.00
CA VAL A 100 -4.73 -6.23 3.22
C VAL A 100 -4.96 -5.90 4.70
N ASP A 101 -4.53 -6.76 5.63
CA ASP A 101 -4.55 -6.48 7.07
C ASP A 101 -3.74 -5.23 7.39
N TRP A 102 -2.51 -5.14 6.88
CA TRP A 102 -1.66 -3.98 7.06
C TRP A 102 -2.34 -2.71 6.53
N ILE A 103 -2.95 -2.78 5.34
CA ILE A 103 -3.67 -1.64 4.74
C ILE A 103 -4.81 -1.22 5.66
N ILE A 104 -5.68 -2.14 6.09
CA ILE A 104 -6.84 -1.83 6.94
C ILE A 104 -6.43 -1.16 8.25
N ARG A 105 -5.33 -1.61 8.87
CA ARG A 105 -4.82 -1.05 10.13
C ARG A 105 -4.16 0.32 9.97
N ASN A 106 -3.64 0.63 8.77
CA ASN A 106 -2.89 1.84 8.48
C ASN A 106 -3.62 2.81 7.53
N SER A 107 -4.94 2.67 7.41
CA SER A 107 -5.78 3.47 6.51
C SER A 107 -7.09 3.91 7.18
N TYR A 108 -7.91 4.65 6.43
CA TYR A 108 -9.22 5.10 6.90
C TYR A 108 -10.23 3.94 6.91
N PRO A 109 -11.15 3.83 7.88
CA PRO A 109 -11.36 4.72 9.03
C PRO A 109 -10.55 4.34 10.28
N THR A 110 -9.77 3.25 10.28
CA THR A 110 -8.97 2.85 11.44
C THR A 110 -8.06 3.97 11.94
N LEU A 111 -7.48 4.73 11.00
CA LEU A 111 -6.80 5.99 11.27
C LEU A 111 -7.62 7.16 10.71
N GLY A 112 -7.82 8.19 11.54
CA GLY A 112 -8.40 9.46 11.09
C GLY A 112 -7.46 10.20 10.12
N THR A 113 -8.03 11.09 9.30
CA THR A 113 -7.30 11.82 8.24
C THR A 113 -6.14 12.66 8.75
N VAL A 114 -6.22 13.19 9.98
CA VAL A 114 -5.14 13.94 10.63
C VAL A 114 -3.92 13.06 10.84
N GLU A 115 -4.12 11.88 11.44
CA GLU A 115 -3.06 10.92 11.72
C GLU A 115 -2.48 10.34 10.43
N LEU A 116 -3.33 10.02 9.45
CA LEU A 116 -2.88 9.60 8.11
C LEU A 116 -2.01 10.66 7.45
N SER A 117 -2.45 11.92 7.44
CA SER A 117 -1.69 13.02 6.84
C SER A 117 -0.33 13.17 7.51
N ARG A 118 -0.26 13.01 8.85
CA ARG A 118 1.00 13.05 9.61
C ARG A 118 1.93 11.91 9.20
N ARG A 119 1.44 10.67 9.08
CA ARG A 119 2.24 9.49 8.70
C ARG A 119 2.75 9.57 7.27
N VAL A 120 1.87 9.87 6.33
CA VAL A 120 2.21 9.96 4.90
C VAL A 120 3.24 11.09 4.67
N ARG A 121 3.13 12.20 5.41
CA ARG A 121 4.16 13.26 5.42
C ARG A 121 5.48 12.79 6.04
N GLY A 122 5.43 12.09 7.17
CA GLY A 122 6.62 11.52 7.82
C GLY A 122 7.37 10.51 6.93
N ALA A 123 6.65 9.85 6.01
CA ALA A 123 7.21 8.95 5.00
C ALA A 123 7.68 9.68 3.71
N GLY A 124 7.54 11.01 3.63
CA GLY A 124 8.01 11.81 2.48
C GLY A 124 7.08 11.83 1.27
N HIS A 125 5.85 11.33 1.38
CA HIS A 125 4.90 11.29 0.26
C HIS A 125 4.02 12.53 0.14
N LEU A 126 3.79 13.26 1.25
CA LEU A 126 3.04 14.53 1.25
C LEU A 126 3.99 15.69 1.54
N SER A 127 3.87 16.77 0.76
CA SER A 127 4.63 18.01 0.93
C SER A 127 3.78 19.10 1.59
N GLY A 128 4.43 19.96 2.40
CA GLY A 128 3.82 21.12 3.04
C GLY A 128 2.65 20.78 3.98
N ASP A 129 1.70 21.72 4.09
CA ASP A 129 0.56 21.64 5.00
C ASP A 129 -0.67 20.92 4.39
N ALA A 130 -0.46 20.12 3.34
CA ALA A 130 -1.54 19.37 2.71
C ALA A 130 -2.16 18.34 3.68
N HIS A 131 -3.49 18.27 3.68
CA HIS A 131 -4.25 17.31 4.49
C HIS A 131 -5.14 16.45 3.60
N LEU A 132 -5.22 15.16 3.94
CA LEU A 132 -6.13 14.21 3.30
C LEU A 132 -7.58 14.53 3.67
N ALA A 133 -8.45 14.62 2.67
CA ALA A 133 -9.90 14.54 2.89
C ALA A 133 -10.34 13.08 3.02
N GLU A 134 -11.53 12.85 3.61
CA GLU A 134 -12.04 11.48 3.81
C GLU A 134 -12.25 10.73 2.50
N HIS A 135 -12.80 11.39 1.47
CA HIS A 135 -13.00 10.78 0.15
C HIS A 135 -11.68 10.35 -0.49
N GLU A 136 -10.62 11.16 -0.35
CA GLU A 136 -9.29 10.83 -0.86
C GLU A 136 -8.67 9.66 -0.09
N ALA A 137 -8.87 9.62 1.23
CA ALA A 137 -8.40 8.53 2.06
C ALA A 137 -9.09 7.22 1.70
N ILE A 138 -10.40 7.24 1.50
CA ILE A 138 -11.21 6.09 1.07
C ILE A 138 -10.76 5.63 -0.33
N ALA A 139 -10.55 6.56 -1.26
CA ALA A 139 -10.12 6.26 -2.61
C ALA A 139 -8.75 5.57 -2.66
N ALA A 140 -7.76 6.13 -1.96
CA ALA A 140 -6.43 5.55 -1.88
C ALA A 140 -6.45 4.16 -1.21
N THR A 141 -7.25 4.00 -0.15
CA THR A 141 -7.40 2.74 0.58
C THR A 141 -8.00 1.65 -0.31
N GLN A 142 -9.11 1.96 -0.99
CA GLN A 142 -9.77 1.03 -1.90
C GLN A 142 -8.86 0.64 -3.08
N ALA A 143 -8.14 1.60 -3.65
CA ALA A 143 -7.16 1.35 -4.71
C ALA A 143 -5.99 0.47 -4.22
N ALA A 144 -5.49 0.68 -3.00
CA ALA A 144 -4.44 -0.13 -2.41
C ALA A 144 -4.91 -1.58 -2.17
N ILE A 145 -6.17 -1.80 -1.76
CA ILE A 145 -6.72 -3.15 -1.63
C ILE A 145 -6.79 -3.83 -3.01
N TRP A 146 -7.32 -3.14 -4.03
CA TRP A 146 -7.42 -3.70 -5.38
C TRP A 146 -6.07 -3.94 -6.08
N HIS A 147 -5.01 -3.24 -5.66
CA HIS A 147 -3.64 -3.56 -6.07
C HIS A 147 -3.31 -5.05 -5.80
N PHE A 148 -3.64 -5.53 -4.59
CA PHE A 148 -3.32 -6.89 -4.18
C PHE A 148 -4.42 -7.89 -4.55
N THR A 149 -5.69 -7.52 -4.46
CA THR A 149 -6.80 -8.47 -4.68
C THR A 149 -7.14 -8.66 -6.16
N ASN A 150 -6.87 -7.66 -7.01
CA ASN A 150 -7.25 -7.65 -8.43
C ASN A 150 -6.09 -7.32 -9.38
N GLY A 151 -4.89 -7.00 -8.87
CA GLY A 151 -3.74 -6.62 -9.70
C GLY A 151 -3.85 -5.22 -10.32
N LEU A 152 -4.78 -4.38 -9.85
CA LEU A 152 -5.04 -3.06 -10.40
C LEU A 152 -4.09 -2.03 -9.81
N ARG A 153 -3.21 -1.48 -10.64
CA ARG A 153 -2.23 -0.46 -10.23
C ARG A 153 -2.80 0.93 -10.49
N LEU A 154 -2.91 1.73 -9.44
CA LEU A 154 -3.33 3.13 -9.54
C LEU A 154 -2.35 3.85 -10.47
N ASP A 155 -2.87 4.70 -11.38
CA ASP A 155 -2.00 5.54 -12.19
C ASP A 155 -1.40 6.66 -11.31
N ASN A 156 -0.19 6.39 -10.83
CA ASN A 156 0.63 7.30 -10.04
C ASN A 156 1.77 7.91 -10.86
N ARG A 157 1.68 7.87 -12.19
CA ARG A 157 2.72 8.42 -13.04
C ARG A 157 2.65 9.94 -13.09
N PRO A 158 3.76 10.66 -12.83
CA PRO A 158 3.78 12.11 -13.01
C PRO A 158 3.59 12.50 -14.49
N LEU A 159 2.61 13.35 -14.75
CA LEU A 159 2.27 13.87 -16.09
C LEU A 159 3.25 14.94 -16.58
N ASN A 160 4.11 15.45 -15.70
CA ASN A 160 5.20 16.37 -16.03
C ASN A 160 6.50 15.65 -16.41
N VAL A 161 6.51 14.32 -16.43
CA VAL A 161 7.65 13.51 -16.84
C VAL A 161 7.39 12.90 -18.23
N PRO A 162 8.25 13.20 -19.22
CA PRO A 162 8.15 12.64 -20.57
C PRO A 162 8.14 11.09 -20.57
N VAL A 163 7.38 10.47 -21.49
CA VAL A 163 7.53 9.03 -21.85
C VAL A 163 8.83 8.77 -22.60
N ALA A 164 9.28 9.73 -23.40
CA ALA A 164 10.45 9.58 -24.24
C ALA A 164 11.17 10.92 -24.36
N VAL A 165 12.50 10.84 -24.37
CA VAL A 165 13.40 11.97 -24.58
C VAL A 165 14.33 11.60 -25.71
N THR A 166 14.33 12.39 -26.79
CA THR A 166 15.13 12.16 -27.98
C THR A 166 16.07 13.35 -28.21
N PRO A 167 17.37 13.20 -27.92
CA PRO A 167 18.37 14.20 -28.27
C PRO A 167 18.53 14.27 -29.80
N GLU A 168 18.58 15.49 -30.31
CA GLU A 168 18.80 15.83 -31.72
C GLU A 168 19.94 16.86 -31.81
N PRO A 169 20.61 17.00 -32.97
CA PRO A 169 21.56 18.08 -33.17
C PRO A 169 20.91 19.45 -32.94
N GLY A 170 21.32 20.15 -31.86
CA GLY A 170 20.78 21.47 -31.49
C GLY A 170 19.37 21.45 -30.90
N ALA A 171 18.82 20.29 -30.51
CA ALA A 171 17.52 20.24 -29.85
C ALA A 171 17.34 18.98 -28.98
N ILE A 172 16.37 19.03 -28.07
CA ILE A 172 15.92 17.84 -27.33
C ILE A 172 14.41 17.77 -27.46
N THR A 173 13.91 16.64 -27.97
CA THR A 173 12.48 16.38 -28.12
C THR A 173 11.95 15.56 -26.95
N PHE A 174 10.82 15.97 -26.40
CA PHE A 174 10.14 15.37 -25.26
C PHE A 174 8.73 14.94 -25.69
N GLU A 175 8.43 13.66 -25.54
CA GLU A 175 7.09 13.11 -25.73
C GLU A 175 6.45 12.87 -24.36
N PHE A 176 5.21 13.29 -24.17
CA PHE A 176 4.46 13.09 -22.93
C PHE A 176 3.33 12.07 -23.11
N ASP A 177 2.92 11.46 -22.00
CA ASP A 177 1.71 10.65 -22.00
C ASP A 177 0.46 11.54 -21.91
N GLY A 178 -0.19 11.72 -23.06
CA GLY A 178 -1.31 12.64 -23.23
C GLY A 178 -0.86 14.01 -23.71
N GLU A 179 -1.63 15.04 -23.36
CA GLU A 179 -1.47 16.40 -23.87
C GLU A 179 -1.31 17.38 -22.69
N PRO A 180 -0.22 17.29 -21.90
CA PRO A 180 -0.06 18.17 -20.75
C PRO A 180 0.18 19.62 -21.19
N GLN A 181 -0.35 20.55 -20.41
CA GLN A 181 -0.05 21.97 -20.56
C GLN A 181 1.14 22.31 -19.65
N LEU A 182 2.25 22.79 -20.22
CA LEU A 182 3.43 23.15 -19.45
C LEU A 182 3.34 24.60 -18.95
N GLY A 183 3.65 24.80 -17.66
CA GLY A 183 3.70 26.11 -17.01
C GLY A 183 5.13 26.63 -16.79
N SER A 184 6.14 25.76 -16.73
CA SER A 184 7.55 26.16 -16.76
C SER A 184 8.44 25.00 -17.20
N TYR A 185 9.65 25.33 -17.65
CA TYR A 185 10.75 24.37 -17.77
C TYR A 185 11.95 24.87 -16.97
N THR A 186 12.71 23.93 -16.43
CA THR A 186 14.00 24.17 -15.78
C THR A 186 15.04 23.34 -16.51
N VAL A 187 16.16 23.97 -16.85
CA VAL A 187 17.28 23.34 -17.53
C VAL A 187 18.52 23.43 -16.65
N GLU A 188 19.26 22.34 -16.57
CA GLU A 188 20.60 22.29 -16.02
C GLU A 188 21.56 22.07 -17.19
N LEU A 189 22.46 23.03 -17.41
CA LEU A 189 23.35 23.01 -18.56
C LEU A 189 24.75 23.53 -18.22
N THR A 190 25.71 23.06 -19.00
CA THR A 190 27.08 23.58 -19.07
C THR A 190 27.34 24.08 -20.48
N SER A 191 27.86 25.30 -20.62
CA SER A 191 28.22 25.88 -21.91
C SER A 191 29.51 26.69 -21.86
N ASP A 192 30.31 26.70 -22.93
CA ASP A 192 31.47 27.60 -23.08
C ASP A 192 31.13 28.94 -23.73
N ALA A 193 29.92 29.08 -24.27
CA ALA A 193 29.40 30.29 -24.91
C ALA A 193 28.01 30.67 -24.35
N ALA A 194 27.54 31.87 -24.71
CA ALA A 194 26.16 32.24 -24.43
C ALA A 194 25.20 31.43 -25.32
N VAL A 195 24.10 30.95 -24.75
CA VAL A 195 23.11 30.08 -25.42
C VAL A 195 21.73 30.69 -25.27
N SER A 196 20.93 30.63 -26.34
CA SER A 196 19.50 30.94 -26.29
C SER A 196 18.69 29.66 -26.44
N LEU A 197 17.76 29.43 -25.52
CA LEU A 197 16.87 28.27 -25.52
C LEU A 197 15.46 28.71 -25.89
N VAL A 198 14.80 27.96 -26.77
CA VAL A 198 13.42 28.21 -27.18
C VAL A 198 12.63 26.91 -27.09
N LEU A 199 11.49 26.93 -26.39
CA LEU A 199 10.60 25.78 -26.33
C LEU A 199 9.64 25.82 -27.51
N GLN A 200 9.46 24.68 -28.16
CA GLN A 200 8.51 24.45 -29.24
C GLN A 200 7.49 23.38 -28.84
N LYS A 201 6.33 23.40 -29.50
CA LYS A 201 5.21 22.50 -29.27
C LYS A 201 4.73 21.87 -30.58
N SER A 202 4.27 20.63 -30.52
CA SER A 202 3.78 19.87 -31.68
C SER A 202 2.71 18.85 -31.30
N VAL A 203 1.75 18.65 -32.21
CA VAL A 203 0.70 17.62 -32.06
C VAL A 203 1.12 16.26 -32.61
N ASP A 204 2.00 16.25 -33.61
CA ASP A 204 2.38 15.09 -34.42
C ASP A 204 3.87 14.73 -34.28
N GLY A 205 4.66 15.57 -33.60
CA GLY A 205 6.11 15.44 -33.49
C GLY A 205 6.88 15.83 -34.77
N ALA A 206 6.17 16.26 -35.82
CA ALA A 206 6.74 16.60 -37.12
C ALA A 206 6.64 18.10 -37.41
N THR A 207 5.49 18.69 -37.10
CA THR A 207 5.20 20.11 -37.33
C THR A 207 5.37 20.89 -36.03
N TRP A 208 6.35 21.79 -36.01
CA TRP A 208 6.77 22.51 -34.80
C TRP A 208 6.36 23.97 -34.82
N ARG A 209 5.98 24.50 -33.66
CA ARG A 209 5.69 25.93 -33.45
C ARG A 209 6.32 26.40 -32.15
N ASP A 210 6.83 27.62 -32.13
CA ASP A 210 7.40 28.20 -30.92
C ASP A 210 6.32 28.42 -29.86
N VAL A 211 6.68 28.11 -28.61
CA VAL A 211 5.89 28.48 -27.43
C VAL A 211 6.18 29.95 -27.15
N ALA A 212 5.15 30.79 -27.20
CA ALA A 212 5.27 32.21 -26.96
C ALA A 212 5.92 32.49 -25.58
N ALA A 213 6.85 33.45 -25.55
CA ALA A 213 7.59 33.86 -24.37
C ALA A 213 8.39 32.73 -23.65
N SER A 214 8.73 31.65 -24.35
CA SER A 214 9.56 30.56 -23.81
C SER A 214 11.07 30.78 -23.91
N GLY A 215 11.51 31.86 -24.58
CA GLY A 215 12.92 32.19 -24.76
C GLY A 215 13.67 32.37 -23.44
N LEU A 216 14.83 31.75 -23.32
CA LEU A 216 15.74 31.85 -22.16
C LEU A 216 17.18 32.01 -22.65
N ASN A 217 17.80 33.14 -22.32
CA ASN A 217 19.20 33.40 -22.62
C ASN A 217 20.05 33.05 -21.39
N VAL A 218 21.07 32.23 -21.60
CA VAL A 218 21.98 31.72 -20.58
C VAL A 218 23.40 32.13 -20.94
N ALA A 219 24.15 32.68 -19.98
CA ALA A 219 25.55 33.02 -20.18
C ALA A 219 26.43 31.76 -20.19
N ALA A 220 27.67 31.86 -20.67
CA ALA A 220 28.64 30.78 -20.56
C ALA A 220 28.86 30.38 -19.09
N GLY A 221 29.09 29.10 -18.86
CA GLY A 221 29.28 28.46 -17.57
C GLY A 221 28.29 27.32 -17.33
N TYR A 222 28.35 26.78 -16.11
CA TYR A 222 27.37 25.83 -15.60
C TYR A 222 26.28 26.56 -14.80
N GLY A 223 25.04 26.14 -14.95
CA GLY A 223 23.95 26.68 -14.14
C GLY A 223 22.61 26.00 -14.33
N ARG A 224 21.77 26.15 -13.30
CA ARG A 224 20.37 25.75 -13.32
C ARG A 224 19.49 26.97 -13.56
N HIS A 225 18.74 26.95 -14.66
CA HIS A 225 17.94 28.08 -15.11
C HIS A 225 16.48 27.68 -15.28
N ARG A 226 15.56 28.52 -14.78
CA ARG A 226 14.12 28.28 -14.87
C ARG A 226 13.46 29.33 -15.74
N ARG A 227 12.56 28.90 -16.63
CA ARG A 227 11.72 29.77 -17.44
C ARG A 227 10.24 29.45 -17.23
N GLY A 228 9.50 30.43 -16.71
CA GLY A 228 8.05 30.40 -16.68
C GLY A 228 7.45 30.58 -18.07
N ILE A 229 6.37 29.87 -18.34
CA ILE A 229 5.61 29.92 -19.59
C ILE A 229 4.29 30.66 -19.29
N GLY A 230 3.90 31.58 -20.18
CA GLY A 230 2.66 32.33 -20.00
C GLY A 230 1.41 31.43 -20.04
N VAL A 231 0.40 31.78 -19.26
CA VAL A 231 -0.89 31.06 -19.23
C VAL A 231 -1.45 30.91 -20.63
N GLY A 232 -1.83 29.69 -21.00
CA GLY A 232 -2.39 29.37 -22.32
C GLY A 232 -1.37 29.32 -23.47
N ALA A 233 -0.09 29.65 -23.27
CA ALA A 233 0.92 29.60 -24.34
C ALA A 233 1.15 28.16 -24.86
N THR A 234 0.84 27.17 -24.03
CA THR A 234 0.93 25.74 -24.33
C THR A 234 -0.44 25.09 -24.48
N ALA A 235 -1.54 25.85 -24.54
CA ALA A 235 -2.87 25.30 -24.79
C ALA A 235 -3.07 24.94 -26.28
N SER A 236 -3.74 23.81 -26.54
CA SER A 236 -4.11 23.33 -27.89
C SER A 236 -5.60 23.47 -28.17
N ASP A 237 -6.47 23.37 -27.15
CA ASP A 237 -7.91 23.63 -27.25
C ASP A 237 -8.40 24.30 -25.95
N SER A 238 -9.21 25.35 -26.06
CA SER A 238 -9.76 26.13 -24.95
C SER A 238 -11.28 26.02 -24.93
N ARG A 239 -11.80 24.83 -24.64
CA ARG A 239 -13.25 24.65 -24.43
C ARG A 239 -13.62 24.89 -22.97
N PRO A 240 -14.61 25.75 -22.68
CA PRO A 240 -15.14 25.91 -21.34
C PRO A 240 -15.61 24.57 -20.76
N GLY A 241 -15.12 24.21 -19.57
CA GLY A 241 -15.61 23.04 -18.81
C GLY A 241 -14.91 21.70 -19.08
N ARG A 242 -13.83 21.64 -19.87
CA ARG A 242 -12.95 20.46 -19.98
C ARG A 242 -11.56 20.76 -19.40
N GLN A 243 -10.85 19.73 -18.94
CA GLN A 243 -9.44 19.85 -18.56
C GLN A 243 -8.65 20.50 -19.71
N HIS A 244 -7.86 21.52 -19.39
CA HIS A 244 -7.01 22.21 -20.36
C HIS A 244 -6.07 21.21 -21.03
N ARG A 245 -6.12 21.15 -22.36
CA ARG A 245 -5.24 20.29 -23.17
C ARG A 245 -4.09 21.12 -23.73
N GLY A 246 -2.89 20.59 -23.57
CA GLY A 246 -1.69 21.09 -24.22
C GLY A 246 -1.27 20.22 -25.41
N TYR A 247 0.00 19.87 -25.49
CA TYR A 247 0.57 19.15 -26.63
C TYR A 247 1.25 17.87 -26.15
N ARG A 248 1.24 16.84 -27.00
CA ARG A 248 1.95 15.58 -26.72
C ARG A 248 3.45 15.74 -26.84
N PHE A 249 3.90 16.57 -27.79
CA PHE A 249 5.31 16.75 -28.10
C PHE A 249 5.77 18.17 -27.80
N TYR A 250 6.90 18.28 -27.11
CA TYR A 250 7.63 19.53 -26.90
C TYR A 250 9.07 19.37 -27.34
N ARG A 251 9.71 20.44 -27.78
CA ARG A 251 11.12 20.41 -28.18
C ARG A 251 11.84 21.63 -27.66
N LEU A 252 12.93 21.44 -26.93
CA LEU A 252 13.80 22.52 -26.51
C LEU A 252 14.87 22.71 -27.58
N GLN A 253 14.78 23.80 -28.34
CA GLN A 253 15.81 24.19 -29.30
C GLN A 253 16.94 24.93 -28.61
N VAL A 254 18.17 24.58 -28.98
CA VAL A 254 19.42 25.16 -28.49
C VAL A 254 20.02 26.00 -29.62
N LEU A 255 20.03 27.31 -29.41
CA LEU A 255 20.59 28.28 -30.35
C LEU A 255 21.90 28.79 -29.77
N ALA A 256 23.02 28.37 -30.35
CA ALA A 256 24.37 28.76 -29.95
C ALA A 256 25.23 29.01 -31.21
N ASP A 257 26.37 29.70 -31.02
CA ASP A 257 27.32 29.94 -32.09
C ASP A 257 27.89 28.62 -32.64
N SER A 258 28.25 28.61 -33.92
CA SER A 258 28.80 27.42 -34.58
C SER A 258 30.10 26.97 -33.89
N GLY A 259 30.08 25.77 -33.30
CA GLY A 259 31.23 25.19 -32.59
C GLY A 259 31.26 25.43 -31.08
N ALA A 260 30.25 26.11 -30.52
CA ALA A 260 30.08 26.21 -29.07
C ALA A 260 29.83 24.83 -28.45
N PHE A 261 30.44 24.56 -27.30
CA PHE A 261 30.14 23.39 -26.49
C PHE A 261 28.93 23.70 -25.61
N VAL A 262 27.88 22.90 -25.75
CA VAL A 262 26.68 22.97 -24.91
C VAL A 262 26.30 21.55 -24.51
N ASP A 263 26.23 21.31 -23.20
CA ASP A 263 25.77 20.06 -22.62
C ASP A 263 24.54 20.34 -21.75
N ILE A 264 23.47 19.58 -21.97
CA ILE A 264 22.22 19.67 -21.19
C ILE A 264 22.13 18.42 -20.34
N GLU A 265 22.30 18.59 -19.03
CA GLU A 265 22.33 17.51 -18.06
C GLU A 265 20.92 17.07 -17.68
N ASP A 266 20.02 18.02 -17.44
CA ASP A 266 18.63 17.74 -17.07
C ASP A 266 17.66 18.80 -17.62
N VAL A 267 16.44 18.36 -17.92
CA VAL A 267 15.31 19.22 -18.23
C VAL A 267 14.09 18.72 -17.48
N SER A 268 13.55 19.56 -16.60
CA SER A 268 12.36 19.27 -15.82
C SER A 268 11.24 20.28 -16.09
N PHE A 269 9.99 19.82 -15.97
CA PHE A 269 8.82 20.62 -16.30
C PHE A 269 7.86 20.76 -15.13
N THR A 270 7.13 21.87 -15.09
CA THR A 270 5.93 22.02 -14.26
C THR A 270 4.71 22.16 -15.15
N LEU A 271 3.55 21.69 -14.69
CA LEU A 271 2.29 21.83 -15.42
C LEU A 271 1.58 23.14 -15.09
N ASP A 272 0.75 23.60 -16.01
CA ASP A 272 -0.20 24.71 -15.83
C ASP A 272 -1.61 24.15 -15.75
N GLY A 273 -2.34 24.44 -14.67
CA GLY A 273 -3.77 24.10 -14.51
C GLY A 273 -4.15 22.61 -14.37
N SER A 274 -3.28 21.66 -14.75
CA SER A 274 -3.48 20.23 -14.50
C SER A 274 -2.70 19.77 -13.26
N GLY A 275 -3.32 18.96 -12.40
CA GLY A 275 -2.59 18.27 -11.34
C GLY A 275 -1.44 17.42 -11.89
N ASN A 276 -0.45 17.10 -11.06
CA ASN A 276 0.73 16.33 -11.47
C ASN A 276 0.42 14.89 -11.89
N TYR A 277 -0.78 14.38 -11.59
CA TYR A 277 -1.20 13.00 -11.81
C TYR A 277 -2.62 12.96 -12.39
N ARG A 278 -3.01 11.83 -12.99
CA ARG A 278 -4.41 11.61 -13.41
C ARG A 278 -5.36 11.49 -12.21
N ASN A 279 -4.83 11.00 -11.11
CA ASN A 279 -5.51 10.93 -9.81
C ASN A 279 -5.17 12.16 -8.96
N ALA A 280 -5.96 12.45 -7.93
CA ALA A 280 -5.62 13.50 -6.99
C ALA A 280 -4.25 13.20 -6.32
N GLU A 281 -3.39 14.21 -6.20
CA GLU A 281 -2.02 14.04 -5.67
C GLU A 281 -2.00 13.42 -4.26
N ARG A 282 -2.98 13.77 -3.43
CA ARG A 282 -3.13 13.20 -2.09
C ARG A 282 -3.56 11.74 -2.10
N VAL A 283 -4.40 11.34 -3.07
CA VAL A 283 -4.77 9.93 -3.30
C VAL A 283 -3.52 9.13 -3.71
N VAL A 284 -2.72 9.66 -4.64
CA VAL A 284 -1.46 9.05 -5.07
C VAL A 284 -0.48 8.91 -3.90
N ALA A 285 -0.32 9.95 -3.10
CA ALA A 285 0.58 9.95 -1.94
C ALA A 285 0.22 8.87 -0.91
N LEU A 286 -1.06 8.80 -0.51
CA LEU A 286 -1.52 7.78 0.43
C LEU A 286 -1.48 6.37 -0.19
N TYR A 287 -1.85 6.22 -1.46
CA TYR A 287 -1.75 4.93 -2.15
C TYR A 287 -0.32 4.39 -2.14
N ASN A 288 0.67 5.23 -2.51
CA ASN A 288 2.08 4.83 -2.52
C ASN A 288 2.56 4.45 -1.11
N HIS A 289 2.18 5.23 -0.09
CA HIS A 289 2.48 4.90 1.31
C HIS A 289 1.90 3.54 1.71
N LEU A 290 0.65 3.28 1.33
CA LEU A 290 -0.04 2.06 1.71
C LEU A 290 0.53 0.83 1.01
N VAL A 291 0.80 0.90 -0.28
CA VAL A 291 1.38 -0.22 -1.04
C VAL A 291 2.79 -0.53 -0.53
N ALA A 292 3.64 0.48 -0.36
CA ALA A 292 5.01 0.28 0.14
C ALA A 292 5.03 -0.36 1.54
N GLY A 293 4.15 0.10 2.44
CA GLY A 293 4.06 -0.48 3.77
C GLY A 293 3.48 -1.91 3.79
N ALA A 294 2.54 -2.22 2.91
CA ALA A 294 2.00 -3.57 2.75
C ALA A 294 3.03 -4.55 2.19
N GLU A 295 3.82 -4.13 1.19
CA GLU A 295 4.92 -4.93 0.64
C GLU A 295 6.01 -5.20 1.71
N ALA A 296 6.37 -4.17 2.48
CA ALA A 296 7.29 -4.31 3.60
C ALA A 296 6.72 -5.29 4.66
N ALA A 297 5.44 -5.18 4.99
CA ALA A 297 4.76 -6.08 5.91
C ALA A 297 4.89 -7.54 5.48
N ARG A 298 4.58 -7.83 4.20
CA ARG A 298 4.70 -9.19 3.64
C ARG A 298 6.11 -9.76 3.83
N SER A 299 7.14 -8.95 3.59
CA SER A 299 8.53 -9.40 3.73
C SER A 299 8.93 -9.73 5.17
N LEU A 300 8.23 -9.13 6.15
CA LEU A 300 8.51 -9.26 7.58
C LEU A 300 7.53 -10.22 8.29
N THR A 301 6.43 -10.62 7.67
CA THR A 301 5.43 -11.52 8.28
C THR A 301 6.00 -12.92 8.52
N VAL A 302 6.11 -13.30 9.79
CA VAL A 302 6.46 -14.65 10.23
C VAL A 302 5.20 -15.33 10.76
N VAL A 303 4.83 -16.45 10.14
CA VAL A 303 3.71 -17.27 10.62
C VAL A 303 3.99 -17.73 12.05
N PRO A 304 3.11 -17.46 13.03
CA PRO A 304 3.42 -17.82 14.40
C PRO A 304 3.55 -19.32 14.60
N ARG A 305 4.64 -19.73 15.27
CA ARG A 305 5.06 -21.10 15.51
C ARG A 305 5.55 -21.25 16.95
N LEU A 306 5.39 -22.46 17.46
CA LEU A 306 5.99 -22.90 18.71
C LEU A 306 6.86 -24.12 18.40
N ILE A 307 8.18 -23.91 18.34
CA ILE A 307 9.15 -24.91 17.89
C ILE A 307 9.58 -25.76 19.08
N ALA A 308 9.41 -27.08 18.97
CA ALA A 308 9.68 -28.04 20.03
C ALA A 308 10.94 -28.90 19.79
N ASP A 309 11.77 -28.59 18.80
CA ASP A 309 12.91 -29.42 18.37
C ASP A 309 13.94 -29.68 19.50
N ARG A 310 14.00 -28.78 20.48
CA ARG A 310 14.87 -28.89 21.67
C ARG A 310 14.11 -29.26 22.94
N ALA A 311 12.80 -29.48 22.86
CA ALA A 311 11.95 -29.69 24.02
C ALA A 311 12.22 -31.07 24.64
N VAL A 312 12.50 -31.08 25.94
CA VAL A 312 12.63 -32.28 26.75
C VAL A 312 11.45 -32.35 27.72
N VAL A 313 10.92 -33.55 27.94
CA VAL A 313 9.84 -33.80 28.89
C VAL A 313 10.43 -34.12 30.27
N GLY A 314 10.14 -33.28 31.25
CA GLY A 314 10.41 -33.49 32.68
C GLY A 314 9.31 -32.84 33.52
N ASP A 315 9.62 -32.41 34.74
CA ASP A 315 8.70 -31.62 35.58
C ASP A 315 8.29 -30.30 34.91
N VAL A 316 9.18 -29.80 34.06
CA VAL A 316 8.96 -28.71 33.12
C VAL A 316 9.27 -29.24 31.73
N VAL A 317 8.42 -28.93 30.76
CA VAL A 317 8.56 -29.31 29.35
C VAL A 317 9.09 -28.11 28.57
N GLY A 318 10.18 -28.28 27.83
CA GLY A 318 10.77 -27.23 27.01
C GLY A 318 12.28 -27.40 26.81
N PRO A 319 12.97 -26.40 26.22
CA PRO A 319 12.41 -25.13 25.74
C PRO A 319 11.56 -25.28 24.48
N PHE A 320 10.51 -24.46 24.38
CA PHE A 320 9.81 -24.17 23.15
C PHE A 320 10.22 -22.80 22.64
N ARG A 321 10.70 -22.69 21.40
CA ARG A 321 11.01 -21.38 20.81
C ARG A 321 9.77 -20.79 20.17
N PHE A 322 9.34 -19.62 20.65
CA PHE A 322 8.23 -18.90 20.05
C PHE A 322 8.73 -18.05 18.88
N GLU A 323 8.20 -18.29 17.68
CA GLU A 323 8.45 -17.45 16.51
C GLU A 323 7.12 -16.82 16.08
N ALA A 324 7.13 -15.52 15.80
CA ALA A 324 6.00 -14.77 15.29
C ALA A 324 6.50 -13.46 14.71
N THR A 325 5.63 -12.71 14.04
CA THR A 325 6.00 -11.40 13.55
C THR A 325 6.15 -10.35 14.66
N ASP A 326 5.37 -10.47 15.73
CA ASP A 326 5.32 -9.49 16.81
C ASP A 326 5.14 -10.20 18.16
N ALA A 327 5.34 -9.46 19.25
CA ALA A 327 5.14 -9.97 20.59
C ALA A 327 3.70 -10.44 20.79
N ALA A 328 3.52 -11.57 21.47
CA ALA A 328 2.20 -12.19 21.65
C ALA A 328 1.91 -12.47 23.12
N ALA A 329 0.68 -12.23 23.54
CA ALA A 329 0.21 -12.72 24.83
C ALA A 329 0.01 -14.24 24.73
N LEU A 330 0.69 -14.99 25.61
CA LEU A 330 0.58 -16.44 25.65
C LEU A 330 -0.19 -16.88 26.91
N THR A 331 -1.08 -17.85 26.74
CA THR A 331 -1.82 -18.48 27.84
C THR A 331 -1.84 -19.99 27.63
N ALA A 332 -2.02 -20.77 28.71
CA ALA A 332 -2.09 -22.22 28.61
C ALA A 332 -3.29 -22.78 29.38
N VAL A 333 -3.91 -23.81 28.81
CA VAL A 333 -4.94 -24.62 29.46
C VAL A 333 -4.36 -26.02 29.68
N GLY A 334 -4.39 -26.49 30.93
CA GLY A 334 -3.78 -27.77 31.33
C GLY A 334 -2.36 -27.63 31.89
N GLY A 335 -1.86 -26.40 32.09
CA GLY A 335 -0.55 -26.11 32.67
C GLY A 335 -0.29 -24.60 32.78
N THR A 336 0.91 -24.25 33.23
CA THR A 336 1.37 -22.86 33.39
C THR A 336 2.59 -22.61 32.50
N LEU A 337 2.61 -21.49 31.78
CA LEU A 337 3.78 -21.06 31.02
C LEU A 337 4.78 -20.35 31.94
N VAL A 338 6.04 -20.74 31.86
CA VAL A 338 7.14 -20.18 32.66
C VAL A 338 8.32 -19.81 31.78
N ASP A 339 9.12 -18.86 32.23
CA ASP A 339 10.37 -18.44 31.58
C ASP A 339 11.54 -19.39 31.93
N ALA A 340 12.75 -19.04 31.48
CA ALA A 340 13.96 -19.81 31.76
C ALA A 340 14.37 -19.82 33.25
N ALA A 341 13.90 -18.85 34.04
CA ALA A 341 14.09 -18.82 35.49
C ALA A 341 13.03 -19.65 36.23
N GLY A 342 12.00 -20.13 35.52
CA GLY A 342 10.88 -20.90 36.09
C GLY A 342 9.76 -20.02 36.65
N GLU A 343 9.80 -18.71 36.38
CA GLU A 343 8.80 -17.74 36.79
C GLU A 343 7.63 -17.68 35.80
N PRO A 344 6.38 -17.47 36.25
CA PRO A 344 5.23 -17.40 35.36
C PRO A 344 5.32 -16.25 34.33
N ILE A 345 5.06 -16.56 33.07
CA ILE A 345 4.99 -15.55 32.01
C ILE A 345 3.66 -14.79 32.12
N THR A 346 3.73 -13.49 32.37
CA THR A 346 2.56 -12.60 32.50
C THR A 346 2.57 -11.43 31.50
N THR A 347 3.67 -11.23 30.79
CA THR A 347 3.86 -10.19 29.78
C THR A 347 3.88 -10.79 28.37
N PRO A 348 3.63 -9.99 27.31
CA PRO A 348 3.76 -10.46 25.94
C PRO A 348 5.16 -11.01 25.65
N VAL A 349 5.21 -12.19 25.03
CA VAL A 349 6.45 -12.89 24.68
C VAL A 349 6.96 -12.37 23.34
N VAL A 350 8.21 -11.92 23.33
CA VAL A 350 8.89 -11.40 22.13
C VAL A 350 9.27 -12.57 21.19
N PRO A 351 9.21 -12.40 19.86
CA PRO A 351 9.68 -13.42 18.94
C PRO A 351 11.14 -13.83 19.19
N GLY A 352 11.39 -15.14 19.10
CA GLY A 352 12.69 -15.76 19.35
C GLY A 352 12.93 -16.18 20.79
N SER A 353 12.06 -15.79 21.74
CA SER A 353 12.17 -16.20 23.15
C SER A 353 11.90 -17.69 23.34
N ASP A 354 12.66 -18.29 24.25
CA ASP A 354 12.39 -19.64 24.76
C ASP A 354 11.36 -19.56 25.89
N ILE A 355 10.31 -20.38 25.78
CA ILE A 355 9.28 -20.55 26.80
C ILE A 355 9.24 -21.99 27.26
N TYR A 356 8.77 -22.20 28.48
CA TYR A 356 8.65 -23.51 29.08
C TYR A 356 7.23 -23.73 29.59
N LEU A 357 6.83 -24.98 29.69
CA LEU A 357 5.52 -25.39 30.17
C LEU A 357 5.68 -26.21 31.44
N ARG A 358 4.96 -25.84 32.50
CA ARG A 358 4.75 -26.70 33.68
C ARG A 358 3.35 -27.32 33.57
N PRO A 359 3.22 -28.60 33.14
CA PRO A 359 1.91 -29.24 33.00
C PRO A 359 1.24 -29.45 34.36
N LEU A 360 -0.09 -29.49 34.40
CA LEU A 360 -0.79 -29.99 35.59
C LEU A 360 -0.49 -31.49 35.80
N PRO A 361 -0.50 -31.99 37.04
CA PRO A 361 -0.28 -33.41 37.31
C PRO A 361 -1.19 -34.31 36.46
N GLY A 362 -0.60 -35.23 35.71
CA GLY A 362 -1.33 -36.17 34.84
C GLY A 362 -1.80 -35.61 33.49
N ALA A 363 -1.55 -34.33 33.19
CA ALA A 363 -1.84 -33.78 31.87
C ALA A 363 -0.91 -34.43 30.81
N ARG A 364 -1.50 -35.00 29.76
CA ARG A 364 -0.79 -35.49 28.55
C ARG A 364 -0.95 -34.59 27.33
N ARG A 365 -1.75 -33.54 27.52
CA ARG A 365 -2.10 -32.57 26.49
C ARG A 365 -2.28 -31.22 27.13
N VAL A 366 -1.69 -30.21 26.52
CA VAL A 366 -1.84 -28.80 26.91
C VAL A 366 -2.10 -27.98 25.66
N THR A 367 -3.04 -27.04 25.77
CA THR A 367 -3.28 -26.06 24.70
C THR A 367 -2.67 -24.74 25.08
N VAL A 368 -1.67 -24.31 24.32
CA VAL A 368 -1.08 -22.97 24.43
C VAL A 368 -1.78 -22.06 23.43
N THR A 369 -2.39 -20.98 23.89
CA THR A 369 -3.03 -19.97 23.04
C THR A 369 -2.10 -18.76 22.92
N ALA A 370 -1.70 -18.43 21.70
CA ALA A 370 -1.01 -17.20 21.36
C ALA A 370 -1.98 -16.18 20.77
N SER A 371 -1.99 -14.97 21.31
CA SER A 371 -2.73 -13.82 20.77
C SER A 371 -1.74 -12.76 20.30
N VAL A 372 -1.58 -12.65 18.98
CA VAL A 372 -0.75 -11.63 18.35
C VAL A 372 -1.62 -10.39 18.12
N PRO A 373 -1.28 -9.22 18.68
CA PRO A 373 -2.11 -8.03 18.58
C PRO A 373 -2.14 -7.47 17.15
N ALA A 374 -3.27 -6.90 16.77
CA ALA A 374 -3.43 -6.10 15.56
C ALA A 374 -2.86 -4.67 15.74
N ALA A 375 -1.67 -4.54 16.34
CA ALA A 375 -1.06 -3.24 16.64
C ALA A 375 -0.77 -2.46 15.35
N GLN A 376 -0.93 -1.14 15.34
CA GLN A 376 -0.80 -0.32 14.12
C GLN A 376 0.59 -0.42 13.46
N ASN A 377 1.64 -0.59 14.27
CA ASN A 377 3.03 -0.77 13.85
C ASN A 377 3.49 -2.24 13.79
N GLY A 378 2.62 -3.19 14.15
CA GLY A 378 2.89 -4.61 14.07
C GLY A 378 2.52 -5.20 12.70
N PHE A 379 2.83 -6.48 12.47
CA PHE A 379 2.46 -7.19 11.24
C PHE A 379 1.76 -8.54 11.50
N GLY A 380 0.95 -8.59 12.57
CA GLY A 380 0.37 -9.83 13.10
C GLY A 380 -1.17 -9.85 13.24
N GLY A 381 -1.91 -9.07 12.45
CA GLY A 381 -3.38 -9.06 12.45
C GLY A 381 -4.02 -10.05 11.46
N ARG A 382 -5.35 -10.10 11.45
CA ARG A 382 -6.17 -10.83 10.47
C ARG A 382 -7.22 -9.93 9.85
N VAL A 383 -7.66 -10.30 8.65
CA VAL A 383 -8.78 -9.64 7.98
C VAL A 383 -10.05 -10.47 8.15
N ILE A 384 -11.05 -9.90 8.83
CA ILE A 384 -12.41 -10.44 8.78
C ILE A 384 -13.01 -10.06 7.43
N THR A 385 -13.50 -11.07 6.71
CA THR A 385 -14.23 -10.89 5.44
C THR A 385 -15.72 -10.98 5.68
N GLY A 386 -16.50 -10.06 5.11
CA GLY A 386 -17.94 -10.24 4.92
C GLY A 386 -18.21 -10.94 3.60
N VAL A 387 -18.80 -12.14 3.65
CA VAL A 387 -19.26 -12.86 2.46
C VAL A 387 -20.79 -12.82 2.42
N ALA A 388 -21.35 -12.37 1.30
CA ALA A 388 -22.79 -12.37 1.10
C ALA A 388 -23.35 -13.79 1.04
N HIS A 389 -24.61 -13.95 1.45
CA HIS A 389 -25.32 -15.22 1.26
C HIS A 389 -25.53 -15.56 -0.22
N ASP A 390 -25.76 -14.55 -1.04
CA ASP A 390 -25.71 -14.65 -2.50
C ASP A 390 -24.24 -14.55 -2.94
N SER A 391 -23.69 -15.66 -3.44
CA SER A 391 -22.28 -15.74 -3.85
C SER A 391 -21.92 -14.90 -5.08
N SER A 392 -22.91 -14.34 -5.78
CA SER A 392 -22.67 -13.40 -6.89
C SER A 392 -22.30 -12.00 -6.41
N LEU A 393 -22.61 -11.66 -5.15
CA LEU A 393 -22.35 -10.33 -4.61
C LEU A 393 -20.91 -10.18 -4.12
N THR A 394 -20.40 -8.95 -4.22
CA THR A 394 -19.02 -8.64 -3.84
C THR A 394 -18.74 -9.04 -2.38
N PRO A 395 -17.71 -9.87 -2.12
CA PRO A 395 -17.13 -10.00 -0.79
C PRO A 395 -16.50 -8.66 -0.35
N VAL A 396 -16.43 -8.43 0.96
CA VAL A 396 -15.86 -7.21 1.52
C VAL A 396 -14.88 -7.51 2.65
N ALA A 397 -13.84 -6.70 2.79
CA ALA A 397 -12.94 -6.73 3.93
C ALA A 397 -13.45 -5.75 4.98
N LEU A 398 -13.69 -6.21 6.21
CA LEU A 398 -14.15 -5.35 7.29
C LEU A 398 -12.99 -4.49 7.79
N ALA A 399 -13.21 -3.19 7.93
CA ALA A 399 -12.23 -2.25 8.46
C ALA A 399 -12.15 -2.32 9.99
N VAL A 400 -11.96 -3.54 10.52
CA VAL A 400 -11.90 -3.83 11.96
C VAL A 400 -10.59 -4.56 12.24
N PRO A 401 -9.62 -3.89 12.88
CA PRO A 401 -8.38 -4.52 13.30
C PRO A 401 -8.67 -5.71 14.20
N THR A 402 -8.25 -6.91 13.80
CA THR A 402 -8.56 -8.15 14.51
C THR A 402 -7.28 -8.90 14.86
N PRO A 403 -7.05 -9.27 16.13
CA PRO A 403 -5.84 -9.96 16.54
C PRO A 403 -5.77 -11.37 15.92
N THR A 404 -4.56 -11.86 15.68
CA THR A 404 -4.36 -13.25 15.28
C THR A 404 -4.30 -14.14 16.51
N VAL A 405 -5.35 -14.92 16.75
CA VAL A 405 -5.37 -15.93 17.83
C VAL A 405 -5.09 -17.33 17.27
N ILE A 406 -4.09 -18.00 17.85
CA ILE A 406 -3.59 -19.32 17.43
C ILE A 406 -3.52 -20.24 18.64
N ASP A 407 -4.02 -21.46 18.48
CA ASP A 407 -3.87 -22.55 19.43
C ASP A 407 -2.75 -23.48 18.98
N PHE A 408 -1.84 -23.79 19.90
CA PHE A 408 -0.83 -24.82 19.79
C PHE A 408 -1.19 -25.96 20.77
N GLU A 409 -1.65 -27.08 20.23
CA GLU A 409 -1.91 -28.29 21.00
C GLU A 409 -0.59 -29.06 21.14
N LEU A 410 -0.10 -29.13 22.37
CA LEU A 410 1.10 -29.86 22.77
C LEU A 410 0.69 -31.24 23.28
N THR A 411 1.32 -32.29 22.74
CA THR A 411 1.13 -33.68 23.19
C THR A 411 2.47 -34.30 23.53
N PHE A 412 2.55 -34.97 24.68
CA PHE A 412 3.74 -35.58 25.24
C PHE A 412 3.43 -36.93 25.89
#